data_AF-A0A6N6VRY1-F1
#
_entry.id   AF-A0A6N6VRY1-F1
#
_cell.length_a   1.000
_cell.length_b   1.000
_cell.length_c   1.000
_cell.angle_alpha   90.00
_cell.angle_beta   90.00
_cell.angle_gamma   90.00
#
_symmetry.space_group_name_H-M   'P 1'
#
loop_
_entity.id
_entity.type
_entity.pdbx_description
1 polymer ?
#
loop_
_entity_poly.entity_id
_entity_poly.type
_entity_poly.pdbx_seq_one_letter_code
_entity_poly.pdbx_strand_id
1 'polypeptide(L)'
;MIILLLFFPCILLNGFFENETFAQNLPVIPRGELTATEAMRIRDELEITKQDIEQKIVKLQEAKKSYDLARLDVDSRLKKIEEEKRLLDETLQKEKKLKEDRVKEAVEFVSKMEPRKVAPVMDTMDRDLVIALLSRLPARQVTKLLENSSPAKATQFLEYYTRIRSGREFEMLRELGLCAPAKEKNEEKGKSPP
;
A
#
# COMPACT_ATOMS: atom_id res chain seq x y z
N MET A 1 -24.06 -6.75 37.46
CA MET A 1 -24.87 -6.41 36.29
C MET A 1 -24.17 -6.94 35.07
N ILE A 2 -24.74 -8.00 34.52
CA ILE A 2 -24.18 -8.89 33.50
C ILE A 2 -25.17 -8.83 32.32
N ILE A 3 -24.62 -8.91 31.11
CA ILE A 3 -25.26 -9.15 29.80
C ILE A 3 -26.03 -7.96 29.20
N LEU A 4 -25.33 -7.20 28.34
CA LEU A 4 -25.96 -6.51 27.22
C LEU A 4 -25.73 -7.34 25.95
N LEU A 5 -26.79 -8.06 25.59
CA LEU A 5 -27.26 -8.36 24.23
C LEU A 5 -26.20 -8.48 23.13
N LEU A 6 -25.78 -9.73 22.93
CA LEU A 6 -25.28 -10.26 21.67
C LEU A 6 -26.33 -10.09 20.57
N PHE A 7 -26.13 -9.10 19.70
CA PHE A 7 -26.78 -9.02 18.40
C PHE A 7 -25.90 -9.79 17.40
N PHE A 8 -26.02 -11.11 17.41
CA PHE A 8 -25.55 -11.97 16.33
C PHE A 8 -26.69 -12.92 16.01
N PRO A 9 -27.42 -12.72 14.89
CA PRO A 9 -28.44 -13.67 14.51
C PRO A 9 -27.75 -14.98 14.17
N CYS A 10 -28.14 -16.02 14.90
CA CYS A 10 -27.94 -17.42 14.60
C CYS A 10 -28.19 -17.70 13.11
N ILE A 11 -27.13 -17.88 12.33
CA ILE A 11 -27.15 -18.59 11.05
C ILE A 11 -26.29 -19.85 11.24
N LEU A 12 -26.67 -20.68 12.21
CA LEU A 12 -26.05 -21.99 12.47
C LEU A 12 -27.07 -22.96 13.07
N LEU A 13 -28.27 -23.02 12.50
CA LEU A 13 -29.27 -24.05 12.81
C LEU A 13 -30.35 -24.08 11.71
N ASN A 14 -29.95 -24.48 10.51
CA ASN A 14 -30.86 -24.93 9.44
C ASN A 14 -30.12 -25.91 8.53
N GLY A 15 -29.57 -26.96 9.14
CA GLY A 15 -28.90 -28.08 8.44
C GLY A 15 -29.54 -29.42 8.78
N PHE A 16 -30.83 -29.42 9.13
CA PHE A 16 -31.53 -30.62 9.56
C PHE A 16 -33.02 -30.49 9.22
N PHE A 17 -33.37 -30.62 7.94
CA PHE A 17 -34.63 -31.15 7.40
C PHE A 17 -34.70 -30.83 5.90
N GLU A 18 -34.11 -31.69 5.07
CA GLU A 18 -34.45 -31.83 3.65
C GLU A 18 -34.43 -33.33 3.31
N ASN A 19 -35.29 -34.08 3.99
CA ASN A 19 -35.68 -35.43 3.60
C ASN A 19 -37.15 -35.38 3.21
N GLU A 20 -37.49 -34.89 2.01
CA GLU A 20 -38.82 -35.18 1.43
C GLU A 20 -38.99 -34.97 -0.08
N THR A 21 -37.97 -34.54 -0.83
CA THR A 21 -38.12 -34.31 -2.29
C THR A 21 -37.47 -35.39 -3.17
N PHE A 22 -36.68 -36.30 -2.59
CA PHE A 22 -36.00 -37.35 -3.38
C PHE A 22 -36.92 -38.50 -3.83
N ALA A 23 -38.11 -38.63 -3.24
CA ALA A 23 -39.04 -39.71 -3.58
C ALA A 23 -39.95 -39.40 -4.78
N GLN A 24 -40.07 -38.13 -5.21
CA GLN A 24 -41.07 -37.73 -6.22
C GLN A 24 -40.53 -37.66 -7.66
N ASN A 25 -39.24 -37.86 -7.88
CA ASN A 25 -38.64 -37.93 -9.23
C ASN A 25 -37.82 -39.20 -9.43
N LEU A 26 -38.38 -40.34 -9.01
CA LEU A 26 -37.87 -41.63 -9.45
C LEU A 26 -38.39 -41.91 -10.87
N PRO A 27 -37.52 -42.28 -11.83
CA PRO A 27 -37.97 -42.66 -13.16
C PRO A 27 -38.94 -43.85 -13.04
N VAL A 28 -40.16 -43.67 -13.54
CA VAL A 28 -41.16 -44.75 -13.60
C VAL A 28 -40.64 -45.81 -14.57
N ILE A 29 -40.25 -46.97 -14.04
CA ILE A 29 -39.82 -48.10 -14.87
C ILE A 29 -41.06 -48.65 -15.60
N PRO A 30 -41.15 -48.57 -16.93
CA PRO A 30 -42.28 -49.11 -17.68
C PRO A 30 -42.35 -50.63 -17.47
N ARG A 31 -43.46 -51.12 -16.91
CA ARG A 31 -43.72 -52.56 -16.69
C ARG A 31 -44.26 -53.25 -17.97
N GLY A 32 -43.70 -52.91 -19.12
CA GLY A 32 -43.90 -53.66 -20.36
C GLY A 32 -42.74 -54.64 -20.54
N GLU A 33 -42.99 -55.82 -21.10
CA GLU A 33 -41.92 -56.75 -21.48
C GLU A 33 -40.98 -56.05 -22.46
N LEU A 34 -39.86 -55.51 -21.96
CA LEU A 34 -38.80 -55.02 -22.84
C LEU A 34 -38.39 -56.20 -23.72
N THR A 35 -38.39 -56.00 -25.02
CA THR A 35 -37.77 -56.96 -25.92
C THR A 35 -36.29 -57.08 -25.50
N ALA A 36 -35.76 -58.31 -25.48
CA ALA A 36 -34.41 -58.58 -24.95
C ALA A 36 -33.33 -57.66 -25.58
N THR A 37 -33.55 -57.25 -26.83
CA THR A 37 -32.70 -56.35 -27.60
C THR A 37 -32.68 -54.91 -27.05
N GLU A 38 -33.81 -54.38 -26.59
CA GLU A 38 -33.89 -53.02 -26.03
C GLU A 38 -33.29 -52.96 -24.63
N ALA A 39 -33.49 -54.00 -23.83
CA ALA A 39 -32.87 -54.12 -22.50
C ALA A 39 -31.33 -54.18 -22.59
N MET A 40 -30.79 -54.84 -23.62
CA MET A 40 -29.34 -54.86 -23.88
C MET A 40 -28.81 -53.48 -24.26
N ARG A 41 -29.47 -52.74 -25.14
CA ARG A 41 -29.05 -51.37 -25.54
C ARG A 41 -28.99 -50.41 -24.36
N ILE A 42 -30.01 -50.43 -23.51
CA ILE A 42 -30.07 -49.58 -22.32
C ILE A 42 -28.94 -49.94 -21.34
N ARG A 43 -28.62 -51.23 -21.21
CA ARG A 43 -27.51 -51.68 -20.37
C ARG A 43 -26.16 -51.19 -20.91
N ASP A 44 -25.95 -51.28 -22.21
CA ASP A 44 -24.71 -50.81 -22.86
C ASP A 44 -24.56 -49.28 -22.70
N GLU A 45 -25.63 -48.51 -22.88
CA GLU A 45 -25.63 -47.06 -22.66
C GLU A 45 -25.35 -46.69 -21.18
N LEU A 46 -25.94 -47.42 -20.23
CA LEU A 46 -25.66 -47.25 -18.80
C LEU A 46 -24.20 -47.59 -18.45
N GLU A 47 -23.63 -48.59 -19.09
CA GLU A 47 -22.24 -48.98 -18.87
C GLU A 47 -21.26 -47.92 -19.43
N ILE A 48 -21.54 -47.39 -20.62
CA ILE A 48 -20.76 -46.30 -21.23
C ILE A 48 -20.84 -45.03 -20.36
N THR A 49 -22.04 -44.64 -19.92
CA THR A 49 -22.23 -43.45 -19.07
C THR A 49 -21.57 -43.61 -17.71
N LYS A 50 -21.63 -44.81 -17.11
CA LYS A 50 -20.92 -45.11 -15.87
C LYS A 50 -19.40 -44.94 -16.02
N GLN A 51 -18.82 -45.47 -17.10
CA GLN A 51 -17.40 -45.32 -17.37
C GLN A 51 -16.99 -43.85 -17.58
N ASP A 52 -17.80 -43.05 -18.30
CA ASP A 52 -17.55 -41.62 -18.48
C ASP A 52 -17.62 -40.85 -17.15
N ILE A 53 -18.58 -41.18 -16.28
CA ILE A 53 -18.69 -40.60 -14.94
C ILE A 53 -17.46 -40.97 -14.08
N GLU A 54 -17.04 -42.22 -14.08
CA GLU A 54 -15.85 -42.66 -13.34
C GLU A 54 -14.58 -41.93 -13.83
N GLN A 55 -14.40 -41.79 -15.14
CA GLN A 55 -13.28 -41.03 -15.72
C GLN A 55 -13.33 -39.55 -15.32
N LYS A 56 -14.51 -38.93 -15.33
CA LYS A 56 -14.69 -37.54 -14.89
C LYS A 56 -14.38 -37.37 -13.41
N ILE A 57 -14.79 -38.31 -12.55
CA ILE A 57 -14.48 -38.28 -11.12
C ILE A 57 -12.98 -38.32 -10.89
N VAL A 58 -12.25 -39.21 -11.57
CA VAL A 58 -10.78 -39.30 -11.45
C VAL A 58 -10.12 -37.99 -11.87
N LYS A 59 -10.48 -37.44 -13.04
CA LYS A 59 -9.95 -36.16 -13.53
C LYS A 59 -10.23 -35.00 -12.56
N LEU A 60 -11.44 -34.94 -12.00
CA LEU A 60 -11.80 -33.92 -11.03
C LEU A 60 -11.02 -34.07 -9.71
N GLN A 61 -10.78 -35.30 -9.27
CA GLN A 61 -9.98 -35.55 -8.07
C GLN A 61 -8.52 -35.14 -8.27
N GLU A 62 -7.93 -35.42 -9.43
CA GLU A 62 -6.58 -34.99 -9.78
C GLU A 62 -6.48 -33.45 -9.86
N ALA A 63 -7.42 -32.82 -10.56
CA ALA A 63 -7.49 -31.36 -10.65
C ALA A 63 -7.61 -30.73 -9.25
N LYS A 64 -8.50 -31.25 -8.39
CA LYS A 64 -8.65 -30.78 -7.01
C LYS A 64 -7.36 -30.88 -6.22
N LYS A 65 -6.67 -32.02 -6.27
CA LYS A 65 -5.37 -32.21 -5.59
C LYS A 65 -4.33 -31.19 -6.07
N SER A 66 -4.24 -30.98 -7.39
CA SER A 66 -3.30 -30.01 -7.96
C SER A 66 -3.61 -28.57 -7.51
N TYR A 67 -4.90 -28.23 -7.46
CA TYR A 67 -5.36 -26.91 -7.00
C TYR A 67 -5.06 -26.71 -5.52
N ASP A 68 -5.32 -27.70 -4.68
CA ASP A 68 -5.05 -27.62 -3.24
C ASP A 68 -3.56 -27.45 -2.96
N LEU A 69 -2.68 -28.14 -3.70
CA LEU A 69 -1.23 -27.95 -3.62
C LEU A 69 -0.80 -26.54 -4.05
N ALA A 70 -1.29 -26.06 -5.20
CA ALA A 70 -0.98 -24.72 -5.67
C ALA A 70 -1.47 -23.63 -4.71
N ARG A 71 -2.66 -23.82 -4.12
CA ARG A 71 -3.21 -22.93 -3.10
C ARG A 71 -2.33 -22.87 -1.87
N LEU A 72 -1.87 -24.01 -1.36
CA LEU A 72 -0.98 -24.06 -0.19
C LEU A 72 0.37 -23.39 -0.47
N ASP A 73 0.93 -23.53 -1.67
CA ASP A 73 2.16 -22.82 -2.06
C ASP A 73 1.95 -21.30 -2.06
N VAL A 74 0.86 -20.84 -2.68
CA VAL A 74 0.50 -19.41 -2.71
C VAL A 74 0.31 -18.88 -1.29
N ASP A 75 -0.44 -19.59 -0.43
CA ASP A 75 -0.66 -19.19 0.96
C ASP A 75 0.66 -19.12 1.75
N SER A 76 1.58 -20.06 1.51
CA SER A 76 2.92 -20.03 2.12
C SER A 76 3.74 -18.82 1.66
N ARG A 77 3.71 -18.52 0.37
CA ARG A 77 4.42 -17.37 -0.21
C ARG A 77 3.86 -16.05 0.28
N LEU A 78 2.54 -15.93 0.39
CA LEU A 78 1.89 -14.74 0.93
C LEU A 78 2.31 -14.47 2.37
N LYS A 79 2.34 -15.51 3.22
CA LYS A 79 2.81 -15.39 4.60
C LYS A 79 4.26 -14.90 4.68
N LYS A 80 5.16 -15.46 3.86
CA LYS A 80 6.57 -15.01 3.81
C LYS A 80 6.70 -13.54 3.42
N ILE A 81 5.96 -13.12 2.38
CA ILE A 81 5.97 -11.72 1.92
C ILE A 81 5.44 -10.78 3.02
N GLU A 82 4.38 -11.19 3.73
CA GLU A 82 3.82 -10.38 4.81
C GLU A 82 4.77 -10.24 5.99
N GLU A 83 5.46 -11.32 6.36
CA GLU A 83 6.51 -11.31 7.39
C GLU A 83 7.69 -10.42 6.99
N GLU A 84 8.20 -10.56 5.76
CA GLU A 84 9.29 -9.72 5.24
C GLU A 84 8.89 -8.25 5.19
N LYS A 85 7.68 -7.94 4.73
CA LYS A 85 7.15 -6.57 4.71
C LYS A 85 7.09 -5.99 6.12
N ARG A 86 6.59 -6.76 7.09
CA ARG A 86 6.52 -6.32 8.48
C ARG A 86 7.91 -6.06 9.05
N LEU A 87 8.88 -6.94 8.81
CA LEU A 87 10.27 -6.75 9.25
C LEU A 87 10.89 -5.51 8.62
N LEU A 88 10.63 -5.28 7.32
CA LEU A 88 11.10 -4.10 6.62
C LEU A 88 10.48 -2.82 7.20
N ASP A 89 9.18 -2.80 7.45
CA ASP A 89 8.48 -1.66 8.05
C ASP A 89 9.00 -1.36 9.47
N GLU A 90 9.19 -2.40 10.30
CA GLU A 90 9.79 -2.25 11.63
C GLU A 90 11.23 -1.70 11.56
N THR A 91 12.03 -2.18 10.60
CA THR A 91 13.42 -1.71 10.40
C THR A 91 13.45 -0.27 9.93
N LEU A 92 12.61 0.09 8.96
CA LEU A 92 12.47 1.46 8.47
C LEU A 92 12.00 2.41 9.56
N GLN A 93 11.07 2.00 10.42
CA GLN A 93 10.65 2.82 11.55
C GLN A 93 11.77 3.03 12.56
N LYS A 94 12.53 1.98 12.90
CA LYS A 94 13.69 2.08 13.79
C LYS A 94 14.76 3.00 13.21
N GLU A 95 15.07 2.85 11.92
CA GLU A 95 16.02 3.73 11.24
C GLU A 95 15.56 5.19 11.20
N LYS A 96 14.26 5.43 10.91
CA LYS A 96 13.70 6.78 10.91
C LYS A 96 13.82 7.42 12.29
N LYS A 97 13.43 6.71 13.35
CA LYS A 97 13.57 7.19 14.74
C LYS A 97 15.03 7.49 15.07
N LEU A 98 15.94 6.58 14.77
CA LEU A 98 17.38 6.78 15.02
C LEU A 98 17.93 8.00 14.25
N LYS A 99 17.52 8.18 12.98
CA LYS A 99 17.89 9.35 12.18
C LYS A 99 17.31 10.62 12.77
N GLU A 100 16.04 10.62 13.18
CA GLU A 100 15.38 11.76 13.81
C GLU A 100 16.03 12.15 15.13
N ASP A 101 16.36 11.17 15.98
CA ASP A 101 17.04 11.38 17.26
C ASP A 101 18.44 11.98 17.05
N ARG A 102 19.23 11.43 16.12
CA ARG A 102 20.56 11.98 15.79
C ARG A 102 20.49 13.40 15.24
N VAL A 103 19.52 13.70 14.37
CA VAL A 103 19.34 15.05 13.85
C VAL A 103 18.89 15.98 14.97
N LYS A 104 17.99 15.54 15.87
CA LYS A 104 17.55 16.33 17.02
C LYS A 104 18.71 16.67 17.94
N GLU A 105 19.56 15.69 18.25
CA GLU A 105 20.77 15.89 19.07
C GLU A 105 21.73 16.89 18.40
N ALA A 106 21.96 16.75 17.09
CA ALA A 106 22.77 17.70 16.32
C ALA A 106 22.18 19.12 16.35
N VAL A 107 20.86 19.27 16.23
CA VAL A 107 20.16 20.55 16.35
C VAL A 107 20.35 21.14 17.75
N GLU A 108 20.25 20.33 18.81
CA GLU A 108 20.46 20.80 20.18
C GLU A 108 21.91 21.27 20.42
N PHE A 109 22.90 20.56 19.89
CA PHE A 109 24.30 20.98 19.95
C PHE A 109 24.51 22.30 19.22
N VAL A 110 24.04 22.39 17.97
CA VAL A 110 24.14 23.62 17.17
C VAL A 110 23.40 24.77 17.84
N SER A 111 22.24 24.50 18.47
CA SER A 111 21.45 25.53 19.11
C SER A 111 22.15 26.15 20.32
N LYS A 112 22.88 25.33 21.09
CA LYS A 112 23.66 25.77 22.27
C LYS A 112 24.99 26.44 21.91
N MET A 113 25.51 26.23 20.70
CA MET A 113 26.75 26.85 20.26
C MET A 113 26.55 28.27 19.73
N GLU A 114 27.60 29.10 19.85
CA GLU A 114 27.60 30.44 19.27
C GLU A 114 27.60 30.39 17.73
N PRO A 115 26.73 31.16 17.05
CA PRO A 115 26.60 31.15 15.59
C PRO A 115 27.92 31.39 14.84
N ARG A 116 28.83 32.18 15.42
CA ARG A 116 30.17 32.47 14.87
C ARG A 116 31.07 31.23 14.76
N LYS A 117 30.93 30.29 15.69
CA LYS A 117 31.73 29.05 15.70
C LYS A 117 31.08 27.96 14.85
N VAL A 118 29.76 27.97 14.78
CA VAL A 118 28.98 26.99 13.99
C VAL A 118 29.11 27.26 12.49
N ALA A 119 29.02 28.52 12.06
CA ALA A 119 29.02 28.89 10.63
C ALA A 119 30.19 28.28 9.81
N PRO A 120 31.46 28.36 10.24
CA PRO A 120 32.55 27.73 9.50
C PRO A 120 32.47 26.20 9.48
N VAL A 121 31.89 25.58 10.51
CA VAL A 121 31.66 24.12 10.54
C VAL A 121 30.59 23.73 9.51
N MET A 122 29.50 24.51 9.41
CA MET A 122 28.44 24.28 8.42
C MET A 122 28.94 24.45 6.98
N ASP A 123 29.88 25.36 6.74
CA ASP A 123 30.46 25.57 5.40
C ASP A 123 31.21 24.33 4.87
N THR A 124 31.75 23.51 5.78
CA THR A 124 32.44 22.23 5.48
C THR A 124 31.53 21.01 5.43
N MET A 125 30.29 21.13 5.92
CA MET A 125 29.33 20.03 6.00
C MET A 125 28.61 19.81 4.66
N ASP A 126 28.04 18.62 4.47
CA ASP A 126 27.18 18.32 3.34
C ASP A 126 25.99 19.29 3.28
N ARG A 127 25.70 19.79 2.07
CA ARG A 127 24.64 20.79 1.83
C ARG A 127 23.27 20.27 2.30
N ASP A 128 22.90 19.03 2.02
CA ASP A 128 21.58 18.51 2.39
C ASP A 128 21.43 18.35 3.90
N LEU A 129 22.50 17.97 4.60
CA LEU A 129 22.51 17.90 6.06
C LEU A 129 22.36 19.29 6.68
N VAL A 130 23.07 20.29 6.14
CA VAL A 130 22.95 21.69 6.58
C VAL A 130 21.50 22.19 6.44
N ILE A 131 20.85 21.94 5.31
CA ILE A 131 19.44 22.33 5.10
C ILE A 131 18.50 21.61 6.08
N ALA A 132 18.73 20.31 6.33
CA ALA A 132 17.96 19.54 7.30
C ALA A 132 18.11 20.08 8.74
N LEU A 133 19.29 20.58 9.10
CA LEU A 133 19.52 21.23 10.39
C LEU A 133 18.87 22.62 10.46
N LEU A 134 19.06 23.45 9.43
CA LEU A 134 18.49 24.81 9.37
C LEU A 134 16.96 24.80 9.43
N SER A 135 16.29 23.82 8.80
CA SER A 135 14.82 23.70 8.83
C SER A 135 14.24 23.36 10.20
N ARG A 136 15.08 22.86 11.12
CA ARG A 136 14.68 22.51 12.50
C ARG A 136 15.14 23.55 13.53
N LEU A 137 15.97 24.51 13.12
CA LEU A 137 16.46 25.58 13.98
C LEU A 137 15.45 26.76 14.02
N PRO A 138 15.41 27.53 15.12
CA PRO A 138 14.58 28.72 15.17
C PRO A 138 15.06 29.76 14.16
N ALA A 139 14.13 30.42 13.46
CA ALA A 139 14.43 31.35 12.37
C ALA A 139 15.44 32.46 12.73
N ARG A 140 15.41 32.94 13.98
CA ARG A 140 16.37 33.94 14.50
C ARG A 140 17.81 33.43 14.56
N GLN A 141 17.99 32.14 14.81
CA GLN A 141 19.30 31.51 14.86
C GLN A 141 19.81 31.21 13.45
N VAL A 142 18.92 30.79 12.55
CA VAL A 142 19.22 30.60 11.12
C VAL A 142 19.74 31.89 10.48
N THR A 143 19.08 33.04 10.73
CA THR A 143 19.54 34.35 10.21
C THR A 143 20.94 34.68 10.69
N LYS A 144 21.19 34.54 12.01
CA LYS A 144 22.53 34.77 12.58
C LYS A 144 23.58 33.80 12.02
N LEU A 145 23.23 32.55 11.73
CA LEU A 145 24.15 31.59 11.12
C LEU A 145 24.51 31.99 9.68
N LEU A 146 23.53 32.39 8.89
CA LEU A 146 23.74 32.86 7.52
C LEU A 146 24.58 34.14 7.49
N GLU A 147 24.36 35.08 8.40
CA GLU A 147 25.16 36.30 8.54
C GLU A 147 26.64 36.04 8.86
N ASN A 148 26.95 34.97 9.60
CA ASN A 148 28.31 34.60 9.97
C ASN A 148 28.95 33.58 9.00
N SER A 149 28.23 33.14 7.97
CA SER A 149 28.74 32.23 6.94
C SER A 149 29.32 32.98 5.74
N SER A 150 30.08 32.30 4.89
CA SER A 150 30.59 32.93 3.66
C SER A 150 29.43 33.31 2.71
N PRO A 151 29.47 34.48 2.05
CA PRO A 151 28.32 34.98 1.28
C PRO A 151 27.90 34.02 0.15
N ALA A 152 28.87 33.36 -0.51
CA ALA A 152 28.58 32.36 -1.53
C ALA A 152 27.84 31.13 -0.99
N LYS A 153 28.19 30.66 0.21
CA LYS A 153 27.51 29.53 0.86
C LYS A 153 26.16 29.94 1.44
N ALA A 154 26.06 31.14 2.01
CA ALA A 154 24.81 31.69 2.53
C ALA A 154 23.72 31.75 1.44
N THR A 155 24.05 32.26 0.25
CA THR A 155 23.13 32.29 -0.89
C THR A 155 22.72 30.88 -1.31
N GLN A 156 23.67 29.95 -1.42
CA GLN A 156 23.35 28.56 -1.73
C GLN A 156 22.43 27.93 -0.68
N PHE A 157 22.72 28.09 0.61
CA PHE A 157 21.86 27.56 1.65
C PHE A 157 20.46 28.18 1.60
N LEU A 158 20.36 29.49 1.38
CA LEU A 158 19.07 30.18 1.29
C LEU A 158 18.25 29.74 0.07
N GLU A 159 18.87 29.58 -1.09
CA GLU A 159 18.22 29.06 -2.30
C GLU A 159 17.66 27.65 -2.06
N TYR A 160 18.46 26.76 -1.46
CA TYR A 160 18.04 25.39 -1.22
C TYR A 160 17.05 25.25 -0.04
N TYR A 161 17.13 26.15 0.94
CA TYR A 161 16.22 26.23 2.08
C TYR A 161 14.83 26.71 1.65
N THR A 162 14.76 27.62 0.68
CA THR A 162 13.49 28.17 0.15
C THR A 162 12.92 27.37 -1.00
N ARG A 163 13.70 26.43 -1.57
CA ARG A 163 13.24 25.56 -2.65
C ARG A 163 12.19 24.59 -2.14
N ILE A 164 10.96 24.78 -2.59
CA ILE A 164 9.81 23.91 -2.29
C ILE A 164 10.13 22.49 -2.78
N ARG A 165 10.26 21.52 -1.84
CA ARG A 165 10.77 20.17 -2.16
C ARG A 165 9.67 19.17 -2.53
N SER A 166 8.39 19.49 -2.34
CA SER A 166 7.29 18.57 -2.68
C SER A 166 6.13 19.26 -3.41
N GLY A 167 5.48 18.53 -4.33
CA GLY A 167 4.26 19.01 -5.01
C GLY A 167 3.12 19.35 -4.03
N ARG A 168 3.08 18.68 -2.87
CA ARG A 168 2.09 18.92 -1.81
C ARG A 168 2.33 20.24 -1.07
N GLU A 169 3.59 20.61 -0.88
CA GLU A 169 3.99 21.89 -0.28
C GLU A 169 3.75 23.05 -1.26
N PHE A 170 3.94 22.82 -2.55
CA PHE A 170 3.58 23.78 -3.61
C PHE A 170 2.07 24.05 -3.64
N GLU A 171 1.24 23.01 -3.53
CA GLU A 171 -0.22 23.17 -3.44
C GLU A 171 -0.64 23.98 -2.22
N MET A 172 -0.09 23.67 -1.04
CA MET A 172 -0.38 24.40 0.21
C MET A 172 0.04 25.88 0.13
N LEU A 173 1.20 26.18 -0.44
CA LEU A 173 1.68 27.57 -0.59
C LEU A 173 0.91 28.35 -1.66
N ARG A 174 0.40 27.66 -2.69
CA ARG A 174 -0.53 28.23 -3.66
C ARG A 174 -1.87 28.58 -3.02
N GLU A 175 -2.41 27.70 -2.19
CA GLU A 175 -3.63 27.96 -1.40
C GLU A 175 -3.46 29.15 -0.44
N LEU A 176 -2.27 29.31 0.13
CA LEU A 176 -1.91 30.45 1.00
C LEU A 176 -1.58 31.74 0.21
N GLY A 177 -1.62 31.72 -1.12
CA GLY A 177 -1.37 32.89 -1.97
C GLY A 177 0.09 33.35 -2.01
N LEU A 178 1.03 32.55 -1.50
CA LEU A 178 2.46 32.88 -1.44
C LEU A 178 3.21 32.55 -2.73
N CYS A 179 2.62 31.71 -3.60
CA CYS A 179 3.09 31.41 -4.95
C CYS A 179 2.14 32.02 -6.00
N ALA A 180 2.10 33.34 -6.11
CA ALA A 180 1.49 33.97 -7.28
C ALA A 180 2.48 33.89 -8.47
N PRO A 181 2.07 33.42 -9.67
CA PRO A 181 2.91 33.53 -10.84
C PRO A 181 3.16 35.02 -11.10
N ALA A 182 4.43 35.38 -11.32
CA ALA A 182 4.78 36.72 -11.78
C ALA A 182 3.96 36.99 -13.06
N LYS A 183 3.02 37.94 -12.98
CA LYS A 183 2.38 38.44 -14.19
C LYS A 183 3.49 39.02 -15.06
N GLU A 184 3.80 38.34 -16.16
CA GLU A 184 4.64 38.87 -17.22
C GLU A 184 4.01 40.20 -17.67
N LYS A 185 4.57 41.31 -17.19
CA LYS A 185 4.33 42.63 -17.75
C LYS A 185 5.26 42.78 -18.94
N ASN A 186 4.89 42.20 -20.08
CA ASN A 186 5.47 42.58 -21.37
C ASN A 186 4.33 42.84 -22.34
N GLU A 187 4.52 43.88 -23.18
CA GLU A 187 3.62 44.43 -24.20
C GLU A 187 2.55 45.38 -23.61
N GLU A 188 2.60 46.71 -23.75
CA GLU A 188 3.04 47.54 -24.88
C GLU A 188 3.90 48.72 -24.41
N LYS A 189 5.19 48.71 -24.74
CA LYS A 189 5.93 49.95 -25.03
C LYS A 189 5.96 50.07 -26.55
N GLY A 190 5.14 50.95 -27.12
CA GLY A 190 5.15 51.09 -28.57
C GLY A 190 4.22 52.16 -29.15
N LYS A 191 4.39 53.43 -28.77
CA LYS A 191 4.48 54.57 -29.72
C LYS A 191 4.48 55.94 -29.03
N SER A 192 5.55 56.68 -29.24
CA SER A 192 5.55 58.12 -29.54
C SER A 192 6.83 58.44 -30.32
N PRO A 193 6.97 59.56 -31.04
CA PRO A 193 6.03 60.32 -31.89
C PRO A 193 6.63 60.48 -33.33
N PRO A 194 6.05 61.29 -34.23
CA PRO A 194 6.48 62.70 -34.32
C PRO A 194 5.36 63.72 -34.06
#